data_AF-A0A559ID24-F1
#
_entry.id   AF-A0A559ID24-F1
#
_cell.length_a   1.000
_cell.length_b   1.000
_cell.length_c   1.000
_cell.angle_alpha   90.00
_cell.angle_beta   90.00
_cell.angle_gamma   90.00
#
_symmetry.space_group_name_H-M   'P 1'
#
loop_
_entity.id
_entity.type
_entity.pdbx_description
1 polymer ?
#
loop_
_entity_poly.entity_id
_entity_poly.type
_entity_poly.pdbx_seq_one_letter_code
_entity_poly.pdbx_strand_id
1 'polypeptide(L)'
;MTVVTTLTFGDLIRQHRNKAQLSLSELASLSNVNKATISRIESGEVKKPEFKTLKAIAEALQIPYETYLIFYIETEQSPNVIHGILEDAIKDMRPIATITQIAIKFLESERLDSYDATEQLFNSTQSLDNSELKLSLHQTIINYCRGRGVVPFLARSLCQVYFIERNEFSKLKDTYQSGKYVLKYKEQLPPGEYITLLYCLAVHAFVIREYLDAVKYSKAVLISNEEEAIAVRAYMTDLLRGSHYYLGNYDLAEKYAEEYRKCVPSVEGDNDRLLTAMINAKRGKLDLAVEQFEKSLQLCDQKFVVHIVPEYISLCFELGHINKIQNLLVTYESKILAQTYTTPMERSDVARFYKLKGDYYSKVNDINQAVSEYIEGAYAYACIDDVDNERESLRLVFNIGKLPQLSADVIEKISNYYNRFL
;
A
#
# COMPACT_ATOMS: atom_id res chain seq x y z
N MET A 1 36.22 -36.19 25.88
CA MET A 1 35.60 -35.77 24.61
C MET A 1 34.11 -35.81 24.80
N THR A 2 33.46 -34.65 24.93
CA THR A 2 32.01 -34.54 24.94
C THR A 2 31.55 -34.83 23.51
N VAL A 3 30.99 -36.02 23.29
CA VAL A 3 30.33 -36.35 22.03
C VAL A 3 29.07 -35.48 21.98
N VAL A 4 29.11 -34.41 21.22
CA VAL A 4 27.90 -33.68 20.83
C VAL A 4 27.19 -34.60 19.83
N THR A 5 26.25 -35.41 20.31
CA THR A 5 25.36 -36.17 19.42
C THR A 5 24.51 -35.19 18.65
N THR A 6 24.87 -34.91 17.39
CA THR A 6 24.02 -34.21 16.44
C THR A 6 22.77 -35.07 16.22
N LEU A 7 21.61 -34.59 16.65
CA LEU A 7 20.32 -35.26 16.47
C LEU A 7 20.09 -35.52 14.97
N THR A 8 19.86 -36.76 14.55
CA THR A 8 19.55 -37.10 13.16
C THR A 8 18.04 -37.19 12.91
N PHE A 9 17.63 -37.26 11.64
CA PHE A 9 16.23 -37.56 11.28
C PHE A 9 15.75 -38.88 11.90
N GLY A 10 16.63 -39.88 11.89
CA GLY A 10 16.35 -41.18 12.49
C GLY A 10 16.09 -41.06 14.00
N ASP A 11 16.90 -40.28 14.71
CA ASP A 11 16.73 -40.05 16.15
C ASP A 11 15.42 -39.32 16.45
N LEU A 12 15.10 -38.27 15.69
CA LEU A 12 13.86 -37.52 15.83
C LEU A 12 12.63 -38.41 15.63
N ILE A 13 12.58 -39.15 14.52
CA ILE A 13 11.47 -40.05 14.18
C ILE A 13 11.33 -41.14 15.25
N ARG A 14 12.45 -41.79 15.62
CA ARG A 14 12.45 -42.86 16.63
C ARG A 14 11.97 -42.36 17.98
N GLN A 15 12.40 -41.17 18.39
CA GLN A 15 11.99 -40.57 19.67
C GLN A 15 10.48 -40.29 19.68
N HIS A 16 9.94 -39.68 18.63
CA HIS A 16 8.50 -39.38 18.54
C HIS A 16 7.64 -40.64 18.42
N ARG A 17 8.06 -41.62 17.63
CA ARG A 17 7.37 -42.92 17.52
C ARG A 17 7.29 -43.63 18.87
N ASN A 18 8.40 -43.69 19.61
CA ASN A 18 8.42 -44.33 20.93
C ASN A 18 7.57 -43.56 21.96
N LYS A 19 7.57 -42.22 21.93
CA LYS A 19 6.69 -41.39 22.77
C LYS A 19 5.22 -41.64 22.48
N ALA A 20 4.86 -41.83 21.20
CA ALA A 20 3.52 -42.19 20.76
C ALA A 20 3.18 -43.67 20.98
N GLN A 21 4.10 -44.48 21.53
CA GLN A 21 3.95 -45.92 21.76
C GLN A 21 3.60 -46.73 20.49
N LEU A 22 4.03 -46.25 19.32
CA LEU A 22 3.76 -46.91 18.05
C LEU A 22 4.86 -47.92 17.69
N SER A 23 4.48 -49.08 17.18
CA SER A 23 5.39 -49.99 16.50
C SER A 23 5.76 -49.46 15.10
N LEU A 24 6.84 -49.99 14.52
CA LEU A 24 7.22 -49.68 13.13
C LEU A 24 6.11 -50.06 12.13
N SER A 25 5.33 -51.11 12.41
CA SER A 25 4.23 -51.54 11.52
C SER A 25 3.05 -50.56 11.59
N GLU A 26 2.71 -50.06 12.78
CA GLU A 26 1.63 -49.08 12.96
C GLU A 26 2.00 -47.74 12.32
N LEU A 27 3.24 -47.26 12.53
CA LEU A 27 3.69 -46.04 11.86
C LEU A 27 3.72 -46.18 10.34
N ALA A 28 4.12 -47.34 9.81
CA ALA A 28 4.06 -47.62 8.38
C ALA A 28 2.64 -47.50 7.83
N SER A 29 1.66 -48.03 8.57
CA SER A 29 0.25 -47.93 8.20
C SER A 29 -0.27 -46.49 8.27
N LEU A 30 0.12 -45.71 9.29
CA LEU A 30 -0.34 -44.33 9.48
C LEU A 30 0.26 -43.36 8.47
N SER A 31 1.55 -43.50 8.17
CA SER A 31 2.27 -42.61 7.24
C SER A 31 2.16 -43.03 5.77
N ASN A 32 1.60 -44.22 5.50
CA ASN A 32 1.64 -44.85 4.18
C ASN A 32 3.07 -44.99 3.61
N VAL A 33 4.06 -45.20 4.49
CA VAL A 33 5.47 -45.44 4.13
C VAL A 33 5.85 -46.86 4.49
N ASN A 34 6.61 -47.53 3.63
CA ASN A 34 7.03 -48.91 3.88
C ASN A 34 7.81 -49.04 5.20
N LYS A 35 7.44 -50.02 6.03
CA LYS A 35 8.10 -50.35 7.30
C LYS A 35 9.62 -50.47 7.19
N ALA A 36 10.13 -51.10 6.13
CA ALA A 36 11.56 -51.24 5.89
C ALA A 36 12.24 -49.89 5.64
N THR A 37 11.56 -48.94 4.98
CA THR A 37 12.07 -47.58 4.79
C THR A 37 12.15 -46.83 6.11
N ILE A 38 11.10 -46.89 6.94
CA ILE A 38 11.10 -46.28 8.28
C ILE A 38 12.23 -46.87 9.14
N SER A 39 12.39 -48.20 9.14
CA SER A 39 13.46 -48.87 9.88
C SER A 39 14.85 -48.42 9.47
N ARG A 40 15.11 -48.23 8.17
CA ARG A 40 16.40 -47.76 7.65
C ARG A 40 16.67 -46.29 7.96
N ILE A 41 15.63 -45.47 8.05
CA ILE A 41 15.75 -44.07 8.49
C ILE A 41 16.09 -44.04 10.00
N GLU A 42 15.35 -44.77 10.84
CA GLU A 42 15.60 -44.83 12.28
C GLU A 42 16.96 -45.43 12.66
N SER A 43 17.52 -46.32 11.83
CA SER A 43 18.85 -46.90 12.05
C SER A 43 20.00 -46.02 11.53
N GLY A 44 19.70 -44.93 10.81
CA GLY A 44 20.70 -44.07 10.18
C GLY A 44 21.31 -44.63 8.90
N GLU A 45 20.81 -45.77 8.39
CA GLU A 45 21.20 -46.30 7.07
C GLU A 45 20.79 -45.33 5.96
N VAL A 46 19.60 -44.74 6.06
CA VAL A 46 19.15 -43.63 5.23
C VAL A 46 19.31 -42.33 6.01
N LYS A 47 20.42 -41.63 5.76
CA LYS A 47 20.73 -40.36 6.44
C LYS A 47 19.87 -39.18 5.98
N LYS A 48 19.44 -39.20 4.72
CA LYS A 48 18.64 -38.14 4.10
C LYS A 48 17.50 -38.76 3.28
N PRO A 49 16.33 -38.99 3.89
CA PRO A 49 15.15 -39.44 3.16
C PRO A 49 14.67 -38.35 2.17
N GLU A 50 13.86 -38.72 1.19
CA GLU A 50 13.14 -37.74 0.38
C GLU A 50 12.20 -36.91 1.26
N PHE A 51 12.07 -35.60 0.99
CA PHE A 51 11.24 -34.71 1.80
C PHE A 51 9.81 -35.20 1.95
N LYS A 52 9.21 -35.73 0.86
CA LYS A 52 7.86 -36.31 0.89
C LYS A 52 7.73 -37.48 1.86
N THR A 53 8.74 -38.35 1.91
CA THR A 53 8.77 -39.51 2.82
C THR A 53 8.92 -39.04 4.26
N LEU A 54 9.80 -38.06 4.50
CA LEU A 54 9.95 -37.46 5.81
C LEU A 54 8.67 -36.76 6.29
N LYS A 55 8.05 -35.92 5.44
CA LYS A 55 6.79 -35.21 5.71
C LYS A 55 5.70 -36.18 6.12
N ALA A 56 5.51 -37.27 5.35
CA ALA A 56 4.49 -38.28 5.66
C ALA A 56 4.72 -38.98 7.02
N ILE A 57 5.96 -39.33 7.34
CA ILE A 57 6.30 -39.94 8.64
C ILE A 57 6.11 -38.93 9.77
N ALA A 58 6.59 -37.70 9.60
CA ALA A 58 6.54 -36.65 10.60
C ALA A 58 5.11 -36.22 10.93
N GLU A 59 4.25 -36.08 9.92
CA GLU A 59 2.83 -35.76 10.08
C GLU A 59 2.07 -36.89 10.80
N ALA A 60 2.35 -38.16 10.46
CA ALA A 60 1.77 -39.32 11.17
C ALA A 60 2.17 -39.37 12.66
N LEU A 61 3.36 -38.84 12.98
CA LEU A 61 3.87 -38.69 14.34
C LEU A 61 3.51 -37.35 15.00
N GLN A 62 2.73 -36.51 14.34
CA GLN A 62 2.34 -35.16 14.79
C GLN A 62 3.55 -34.28 15.16
N ILE A 63 4.66 -34.46 14.45
CA ILE A 63 5.83 -33.58 14.58
C ILE A 63 5.51 -32.26 13.86
N PRO A 64 5.67 -31.10 14.50
CA PRO A 64 5.42 -29.80 13.86
C PRO A 64 6.25 -29.62 12.59
N TYR A 65 5.64 -29.05 11.55
CA TYR A 65 6.24 -28.87 10.22
C TYR A 65 7.60 -28.19 10.30
N GLU A 66 7.67 -27.09 11.06
CA GLU A 66 8.85 -26.27 11.25
C GLU A 66 10.01 -27.05 11.88
N THR A 67 9.72 -28.04 12.73
CA THR A 67 10.73 -28.80 13.47
C THR A 67 11.58 -29.66 12.53
N TYR A 68 10.94 -30.40 11.62
CA TYR A 68 11.68 -31.25 10.68
C TYR A 68 12.10 -30.50 9.41
N LEU A 69 11.39 -29.44 9.04
CA LEU A 69 11.74 -28.60 7.90
C LEU A 69 13.13 -27.99 8.06
N ILE A 70 13.39 -27.32 9.18
CA ILE A 70 14.68 -26.64 9.43
C ILE A 70 15.82 -27.64 9.31
N PHE A 71 15.68 -28.81 9.94
CA PHE A 71 16.68 -29.85 9.86
C PHE A 71 16.87 -30.38 8.41
N TYR A 72 15.83 -30.36 7.59
CA TYR A 72 15.90 -30.78 6.19
C TYR A 72 16.61 -29.77 5.30
N ILE A 73 16.16 -28.53 5.32
CA ILE A 73 16.69 -27.50 4.43
C ILE A 73 18.16 -27.16 4.73
N GLU A 74 18.62 -27.33 5.98
CA GLU A 74 20.05 -27.17 6.34
C GLU A 74 20.96 -28.28 5.77
N THR A 75 20.39 -29.44 5.44
CA THR A 75 21.13 -30.58 4.85
C THR A 75 20.82 -30.78 3.37
N GLU A 76 19.86 -30.03 2.83
CA GLU A 76 19.51 -30.05 1.42
C GLU A 76 20.47 -29.16 0.63
N GLN A 77 21.05 -29.72 -0.43
CA GLN A 77 21.98 -29.02 -1.30
C GLN A 77 21.40 -28.79 -2.69
N SER A 78 20.31 -29.47 -3.04
CA SER A 78 19.62 -29.33 -4.33
C SER A 78 18.70 -28.11 -4.31
N PRO A 79 18.98 -27.05 -5.09
CA PRO A 79 18.11 -25.89 -5.19
C PRO A 79 16.69 -26.27 -5.63
N ASN A 80 16.55 -27.22 -6.56
CA ASN A 80 15.27 -27.69 -7.08
C ASN A 80 14.40 -28.34 -5.99
N VAL A 81 15.02 -29.07 -5.07
CA VAL A 81 14.28 -29.68 -3.94
C VAL A 81 13.81 -28.59 -2.98
N ILE A 82 14.67 -27.63 -2.64
CA ILE A 82 14.30 -26.51 -1.76
C ILE A 82 13.21 -25.65 -2.42
N HIS A 83 13.29 -25.39 -3.73
CA HIS A 83 12.27 -24.67 -4.48
C HIS A 83 10.93 -25.41 -4.46
N GLY A 84 10.91 -26.73 -4.68
CA GLY A 84 9.68 -27.52 -4.56
C GLY A 84 9.07 -27.48 -3.15
N ILE A 85 9.92 -27.49 -2.12
CA ILE A 85 9.47 -27.31 -0.73
C ILE A 85 8.87 -25.91 -0.52
N LEU A 86 9.46 -24.88 -1.12
CA LEU A 86 8.95 -23.51 -1.07
C LEU A 86 7.57 -23.41 -1.73
N GLU A 87 7.41 -23.96 -2.93
CA GLU A 87 6.12 -24.01 -3.64
C GLU A 87 5.04 -24.73 -2.83
N ASP A 88 5.38 -25.88 -2.25
CA ASP A 88 4.47 -26.63 -1.37
C ASP A 88 4.10 -25.81 -0.13
N ALA A 89 5.05 -25.10 0.49
CA ALA A 89 4.80 -24.27 1.67
C ALA A 89 3.89 -23.06 1.35
N ILE A 90 4.07 -22.44 0.18
CA ILE A 90 3.20 -21.37 -0.31
C ILE A 90 1.79 -21.91 -0.57
N LYS A 91 1.68 -23.05 -1.26
CA LYS A 91 0.41 -23.70 -1.58
C LYS A 91 -0.35 -24.15 -0.34
N ASP A 92 0.36 -24.69 0.64
CA ASP A 92 -0.18 -25.11 1.94
C ASP A 92 -0.50 -23.90 2.86
N MET A 93 -0.29 -22.65 2.40
CA MET A 93 -0.49 -21.42 3.17
C MET A 93 0.22 -21.44 4.53
N ARG A 94 1.47 -21.92 4.54
CA ARG A 94 2.28 -21.96 5.76
C ARG A 94 2.57 -20.55 6.28
N PRO A 95 2.93 -20.40 7.57
CA PRO A 95 3.28 -19.09 8.12
C PRO A 95 4.35 -18.39 7.27
N ILE A 96 4.20 -17.08 7.05
CA ILE A 96 5.11 -16.28 6.21
C ILE A 96 6.56 -16.40 6.67
N ALA A 97 6.80 -16.48 7.97
CA ALA A 97 8.13 -16.69 8.55
C ALA A 97 8.77 -18.01 8.06
N THR A 98 7.99 -19.09 8.00
CA THR A 98 8.43 -20.40 7.51
C THR A 98 8.74 -20.36 6.01
N ILE A 99 7.85 -19.76 5.21
CA ILE A 99 8.06 -19.60 3.76
C ILE A 99 9.32 -18.78 3.49
N THR A 100 9.50 -17.68 4.21
CA THR A 100 10.66 -16.80 4.12
C THR A 100 11.96 -17.54 4.47
N GLN A 101 11.93 -18.38 5.50
CA GLN A 101 13.10 -19.18 5.88
C GLN A 101 13.52 -20.16 4.78
N ILE A 102 12.55 -20.80 4.11
CA ILE A 102 12.84 -21.69 2.97
C ILE A 102 13.41 -20.87 1.80
N ALA A 103 12.83 -19.70 1.51
CA ALA A 103 13.30 -18.81 0.45
C ALA A 103 14.74 -18.33 0.69
N ILE A 104 15.11 -18.00 1.93
CA ILE A 104 16.49 -17.66 2.31
C ILE A 104 17.42 -18.84 1.99
N LYS A 105 17.06 -20.06 2.38
CA LYS A 105 17.89 -21.25 2.10
C LYS A 105 17.99 -21.57 0.62
N PHE A 106 16.95 -21.32 -0.16
CA PHE A 106 17.00 -21.43 -1.60
C PHE A 106 18.03 -20.45 -2.20
N LEU A 107 17.98 -19.18 -1.79
CA LEU A 107 18.93 -18.15 -2.23
C LEU A 107 20.37 -18.44 -1.79
N GLU A 108 20.57 -19.00 -0.59
CA GLU A 108 21.90 -19.34 -0.06
C GLU A 108 22.53 -20.58 -0.70
N SER A 109 21.82 -21.30 -1.57
CA SER A 109 22.33 -22.52 -2.18
C SER A 109 23.60 -22.27 -3.00
N GLU A 110 24.68 -22.98 -2.67
CA GLU A 110 25.96 -22.90 -3.39
C GLU A 110 25.91 -23.52 -4.80
N ARG A 111 24.84 -24.26 -5.11
CA ARG A 111 24.68 -24.97 -6.40
C ARG A 111 23.94 -24.18 -7.46
N LEU A 112 23.52 -22.97 -7.15
CA LEU A 112 22.84 -22.08 -8.08
C LEU A 112 23.52 -20.72 -8.05
N ASP A 113 23.75 -20.12 -9.22
CA ASP A 113 24.31 -18.77 -9.27
C ASP A 113 23.40 -17.78 -8.54
N SER A 114 23.98 -16.77 -7.88
CA SER A 114 23.20 -15.81 -7.11
C SER A 114 22.21 -15.04 -7.98
N TYR A 115 22.52 -14.82 -9.26
CA TYR A 115 21.61 -14.22 -10.22
C TYR A 115 20.44 -15.15 -10.54
N ASP A 116 20.72 -16.41 -10.91
CA ASP A 116 19.70 -17.40 -11.27
C ASP A 116 18.74 -17.70 -10.10
N ALA A 117 19.29 -17.85 -8.89
CA ALA A 117 18.49 -18.08 -7.68
C ALA A 117 17.56 -16.89 -7.41
N THR A 118 18.09 -15.68 -7.57
CA THR A 118 17.30 -14.47 -7.35
C THR A 118 16.22 -14.29 -8.42
N GLU A 119 16.55 -14.55 -9.68
CA GLU A 119 15.61 -14.46 -10.80
C GLU A 119 14.44 -15.43 -10.61
N GLN A 120 14.73 -16.70 -10.30
CA GLN A 120 13.70 -17.71 -10.07
C GLN A 120 12.79 -17.30 -8.92
N LEU A 121 13.35 -16.91 -7.77
CA LEU A 121 12.54 -16.48 -6.62
C LEU A 121 11.72 -15.23 -6.94
N PHE A 122 12.31 -14.25 -7.63
CA PHE A 122 11.62 -13.02 -8.02
C PHE A 122 10.41 -13.33 -8.91
N ASN A 123 10.59 -14.15 -9.94
CA ASN A 123 9.52 -14.52 -10.86
C ASN A 123 8.40 -15.29 -10.17
N SER A 124 8.74 -16.25 -9.31
CA SER A 124 7.75 -16.99 -8.49
C SER A 124 7.03 -16.08 -7.49
N THR A 125 7.70 -15.04 -6.98
CA THR A 125 7.10 -14.07 -6.06
C THR A 125 6.08 -13.16 -6.77
N GLN A 126 6.35 -12.79 -8.03
CA GLN A 126 5.50 -11.88 -8.80
C GLN A 126 4.09 -12.43 -9.03
N SER A 127 3.94 -13.74 -9.21
CA SER A 127 2.67 -14.41 -9.47
C SER A 127 1.79 -14.62 -8.23
N LEU A 128 2.25 -14.24 -7.03
CA LEU A 128 1.49 -14.43 -5.80
C LEU A 128 0.35 -13.41 -5.65
N ASP A 129 -0.80 -13.84 -5.14
CA ASP A 129 -1.92 -12.93 -4.84
C ASP A 129 -1.79 -12.27 -3.45
N ASN A 130 -1.22 -12.98 -2.48
CA ASN A 130 -1.08 -12.50 -1.11
C ASN A 130 -0.02 -11.38 -1.04
N SER A 131 -0.46 -10.15 -0.76
CA SER A 131 0.41 -8.97 -0.73
C SER A 131 1.42 -8.97 0.44
N GLU A 132 1.05 -9.50 1.61
CA GLU A 132 1.93 -9.58 2.78
C GLU A 132 3.08 -10.57 2.56
N LEU A 133 2.77 -11.73 1.97
CA LEU A 133 3.76 -12.71 1.57
C LEU A 133 4.65 -12.18 0.45
N LYS A 134 4.05 -11.57 -0.58
CA LYS A 134 4.79 -10.93 -1.69
C LYS A 134 5.78 -9.89 -1.17
N LEU A 135 5.34 -9.04 -0.24
CA LEU A 135 6.18 -8.04 0.43
C LEU A 135 7.36 -8.70 1.16
N SER A 136 7.08 -9.73 1.97
CA SER A 136 8.10 -10.45 2.76
C SER A 136 9.15 -11.13 1.87
N LEU A 137 8.74 -11.71 0.75
CA LEU A 137 9.65 -12.35 -0.21
C LEU A 137 10.49 -11.31 -0.97
N HIS A 138 9.93 -10.18 -1.39
CA HIS A 138 10.72 -9.10 -1.98
C HIS A 138 11.72 -8.50 -0.98
N GLN A 139 11.34 -8.33 0.29
CA GLN A 139 12.27 -7.90 1.34
C GLN A 139 13.41 -8.91 1.54
N THR A 140 13.09 -10.20 1.45
CA THR A 140 14.09 -11.29 1.49
C THR A 140 15.07 -11.19 0.32
N ILE A 141 14.57 -11.00 -0.90
CA ILE A 141 15.39 -10.79 -2.10
C ILE A 141 16.29 -9.55 -1.93
N ILE A 142 15.75 -8.42 -1.45
CA ILE A 142 16.52 -7.18 -1.22
C ILE A 142 17.69 -7.43 -0.28
N ASN A 143 17.43 -8.09 0.84
CA ASN A 143 18.46 -8.37 1.85
C ASN A 143 19.57 -9.26 1.29
N TYR A 144 19.21 -10.26 0.51
CA TYR A 144 20.17 -11.13 -0.17
C TYR A 144 21.01 -10.38 -1.22
N CYS A 145 20.36 -9.59 -2.09
CA CYS A 145 21.04 -8.90 -3.19
C CYS A 145 22.06 -7.86 -2.71
N ARG A 146 21.78 -7.15 -1.61
CA ARG A 146 22.67 -6.11 -1.05
C ARG A 146 24.09 -6.63 -0.76
N GLY A 147 24.21 -7.87 -0.31
CA GLY A 147 25.50 -8.48 0.03
C GLY A 147 26.23 -9.12 -1.16
N ARG A 148 25.57 -9.29 -2.31
CA ARG A 148 26.07 -10.12 -3.42
C ARG A 148 26.13 -9.41 -4.77
N GLY A 149 25.74 -8.14 -4.85
CA GLY A 149 25.86 -7.34 -6.07
C GLY A 149 24.87 -7.73 -7.18
N VAL A 150 23.75 -8.38 -6.85
CA VAL A 150 22.67 -8.70 -7.80
C VAL A 150 21.77 -7.47 -7.98
N VAL A 151 22.33 -6.42 -8.57
CA VAL A 151 21.73 -5.06 -8.58
C VAL A 151 20.40 -4.97 -9.35
N PRO A 152 20.19 -5.65 -10.51
CA PRO A 152 18.90 -5.59 -11.21
C PRO A 152 17.73 -6.05 -10.33
N PHE A 153 17.85 -7.19 -9.67
CA PHE A 153 16.80 -7.70 -8.80
C PHE A 153 16.68 -6.95 -7.47
N LEU A 154 17.76 -6.31 -7.00
CA LEU A 154 17.68 -5.32 -5.91
C LEU A 154 16.76 -4.15 -6.32
N ALA A 155 17.00 -3.55 -7.48
CA ALA A 155 16.23 -2.41 -7.97
C ALA A 155 14.76 -2.77 -8.19
N ARG A 156 14.51 -3.88 -8.89
CA ARG A 156 13.16 -4.38 -9.17
C ARG A 156 12.39 -4.72 -7.89
N SER A 157 13.03 -5.41 -6.94
CA SER A 157 12.38 -5.74 -5.65
C SER A 157 12.11 -4.50 -4.80
N LEU A 158 13.01 -3.50 -4.77
CA LEU A 158 12.74 -2.22 -4.12
C LEU A 158 11.52 -1.51 -4.73
N CYS A 159 11.38 -1.57 -6.06
CA CYS A 159 10.23 -1.04 -6.78
C CYS A 159 8.93 -1.76 -6.37
N GLN A 160 8.95 -3.09 -6.29
CA GLN A 160 7.79 -3.90 -5.89
C GLN A 160 7.39 -3.65 -4.43
N VAL A 161 8.36 -3.55 -3.52
CA VAL A 161 8.10 -3.16 -2.11
C VAL A 161 7.38 -1.82 -2.06
N TYR A 162 7.89 -0.81 -2.78
CA TYR A 162 7.23 0.50 -2.89
C TYR A 162 5.80 0.38 -3.43
N PHE A 163 5.56 -0.43 -4.47
CA PHE A 163 4.22 -0.59 -5.05
C PHE A 163 3.20 -1.22 -4.11
N ILE A 164 3.65 -2.10 -3.20
CA ILE A 164 2.80 -2.70 -2.19
C ILE A 164 2.56 -1.69 -1.06
N GLU A 165 3.64 -1.17 -0.46
CA GLU A 165 3.58 -0.32 0.73
C GLU A 165 2.89 1.02 0.47
N ARG A 166 2.87 1.53 -0.76
CA ARG A 166 2.20 2.82 -1.07
C ARG A 166 0.69 2.78 -0.90
N ASN A 167 0.11 1.59 -0.74
CA ASN A 167 -1.31 1.41 -0.43
C ASN A 167 -1.58 1.42 1.08
N GLU A 168 -0.55 1.45 1.93
CA GLU A 168 -0.67 1.67 3.37
C GLU A 168 -0.73 3.19 3.66
N PHE A 169 -1.94 3.75 3.60
CA PHE A 169 -2.09 5.21 3.59
C PHE A 169 -1.64 5.91 4.89
N SER A 170 -1.56 5.20 6.01
CA SER A 170 -1.02 5.73 7.26
C SER A 170 0.49 5.98 7.24
N LYS A 171 1.17 5.67 6.13
CA LYS A 171 2.63 5.83 5.95
C LYS A 171 3.00 6.52 4.63
N LEU A 172 2.09 7.30 4.03
CA LEU A 172 2.31 7.86 2.70
C LEU A 172 3.62 8.66 2.59
N LYS A 173 3.93 9.54 3.56
CA LYS A 173 5.15 10.37 3.50
C LYS A 173 6.41 9.51 3.54
N ASP A 174 6.45 8.50 4.41
CA ASP A 174 7.59 7.59 4.54
C ASP A 174 7.75 6.72 3.29
N THR A 175 6.66 6.12 2.81
CA THR A 175 6.68 5.26 1.62
C THR A 175 7.04 6.05 0.36
N TYR A 176 6.67 7.33 0.27
CA TYR A 176 7.11 8.20 -0.82
C TYR A 176 8.63 8.33 -0.88
N GLN A 177 9.31 8.45 0.27
CA GLN A 177 10.77 8.49 0.30
C GLN A 177 11.39 7.16 -0.15
N SER A 178 10.79 6.03 0.23
CA SER A 178 11.19 4.70 -0.27
C SER A 178 11.08 4.63 -1.79
N GLY A 179 10.00 5.14 -2.38
CA GLY A 179 9.83 5.23 -3.84
C GLY A 179 10.90 6.12 -4.51
N LYS A 180 11.19 7.29 -3.93
CA LYS A 180 12.27 8.17 -4.43
C LYS A 180 13.64 7.51 -4.33
N TYR A 181 13.88 6.69 -3.31
CA TYR A 181 15.12 5.95 -3.18
C TYR A 181 15.33 4.96 -4.34
N VAL A 182 14.27 4.35 -4.88
CA VAL A 182 14.35 3.47 -6.05
C VAL A 182 14.94 4.18 -7.29
N LEU A 183 14.69 5.49 -7.44
CA LEU A 183 15.23 6.27 -8.57
C LEU A 183 16.77 6.29 -8.64
N LYS A 184 17.46 6.00 -7.53
CA LYS A 184 18.93 5.83 -7.52
C LYS A 184 19.39 4.63 -8.34
N TYR A 185 18.49 3.69 -8.63
CA TYR A 185 18.74 2.47 -9.40
C TYR A 185 18.00 2.46 -10.75
N LYS A 186 17.58 3.62 -11.27
CA LYS A 186 16.77 3.71 -12.50
C LYS A 186 17.37 2.97 -13.70
N GLU A 187 18.70 2.93 -13.81
CA GLU A 187 19.43 2.29 -14.93
C GLU A 187 19.36 0.75 -14.88
N GLN A 188 18.89 0.20 -13.76
CA GLN A 188 18.78 -1.22 -13.49
C GLN A 188 17.34 -1.74 -13.63
N LEU A 189 16.38 -0.83 -13.86
CA LEU A 189 14.99 -1.16 -14.07
C LEU A 189 14.71 -1.39 -15.57
N PRO A 190 13.90 -2.39 -15.92
CA PRO A 190 13.30 -2.46 -17.25
C PRO A 190 12.56 -1.15 -17.59
N PRO A 191 12.56 -0.69 -18.85
CA PRO A 191 11.94 0.59 -19.24
C PRO A 191 10.48 0.71 -18.79
N GLY A 192 9.66 -0.31 -19.00
CA GLY A 192 8.25 -0.34 -18.56
C GLY A 192 8.07 -0.24 -17.04
N GLU A 193 8.90 -0.94 -16.26
CA GLU A 193 8.90 -0.83 -14.80
C GLU A 193 9.33 0.56 -14.32
N TYR A 194 10.31 1.19 -15.00
CA TYR A 194 10.72 2.55 -14.70
C TYR A 194 9.62 3.57 -14.99
N ILE A 195 8.90 3.43 -16.10
CA ILE A 195 7.74 4.26 -16.42
C ILE A 195 6.62 4.07 -15.39
N THR A 196 6.34 2.84 -15.01
CA THR A 196 5.37 2.52 -13.95
C THR A 196 5.77 3.19 -12.62
N LEU A 197 7.06 3.14 -12.26
CA LEU A 197 7.58 3.81 -11.07
C LEU A 197 7.34 5.33 -11.13
N LEU A 198 7.67 5.97 -12.25
CA LEU A 198 7.47 7.41 -12.44
C LEU A 198 5.99 7.80 -12.38
N TYR A 199 5.11 7.04 -13.03
CA TYR A 199 3.66 7.22 -12.94
C TYR A 199 3.19 7.18 -11.48
N CYS A 200 3.58 6.14 -10.75
CA CYS A 200 3.20 5.95 -9.36
C CYS A 200 3.75 7.07 -8.46
N LEU A 201 4.99 7.50 -8.67
CA LEU A 201 5.60 8.62 -7.95
C LEU A 201 4.93 9.96 -8.27
N ALA A 202 4.49 10.18 -9.51
CA ALA A 202 3.78 11.39 -9.88
C ALA A 202 2.45 11.50 -9.12
N VAL A 203 1.64 10.44 -9.16
CA VAL A 203 0.36 10.36 -8.44
C VAL A 203 0.58 10.50 -6.94
N HIS A 204 1.56 9.80 -6.38
CA HIS A 204 1.89 9.86 -4.96
C HIS A 204 2.30 11.28 -4.55
N ALA A 205 3.21 11.92 -5.31
CA ALA A 205 3.65 13.29 -5.06
C ALA A 205 2.46 14.27 -5.05
N PHE A 206 1.52 14.11 -5.99
CA PHE A 206 0.33 14.95 -6.04
C PHE A 206 -0.54 14.80 -4.78
N VAL A 207 -0.79 13.57 -4.34
CA VAL A 207 -1.56 13.27 -3.12
C VAL A 207 -0.95 13.93 -1.88
N ILE A 208 0.37 13.87 -1.73
CA ILE A 208 1.07 14.49 -0.59
C ILE A 208 1.42 15.97 -0.83
N ARG A 209 0.85 16.58 -1.88
CA ARG A 209 1.00 18.01 -2.23
C ARG A 209 2.42 18.44 -2.63
N GLU A 210 3.27 17.51 -3.00
CA GLU A 210 4.59 17.73 -3.61
C GLU A 210 4.44 18.01 -5.12
N TYR A 211 3.70 19.07 -5.46
CA TYR A 211 3.27 19.35 -6.84
C TYR A 211 4.44 19.58 -7.81
N LEU A 212 5.59 20.06 -7.33
CA LEU A 212 6.80 20.19 -8.17
C LEU A 212 7.33 18.82 -8.60
N ASP A 213 7.38 17.85 -7.69
CA ASP A 213 7.79 16.48 -8.00
C ASP A 213 6.73 15.79 -8.88
N ALA A 214 5.43 16.03 -8.64
CA ALA A 214 4.35 15.56 -9.51
C ALA A 214 4.55 16.05 -10.96
N VAL A 215 4.80 17.35 -11.16
CA VAL A 215 5.09 17.92 -12.48
C VAL A 215 6.32 17.29 -13.13
N LYS A 216 7.41 17.13 -12.36
CA LYS A 216 8.67 16.55 -12.83
C LYS A 216 8.47 15.14 -13.36
N TYR A 217 7.83 14.27 -12.57
CA TYR A 217 7.62 12.87 -12.96
C TYR A 217 6.60 12.74 -14.09
N SER A 218 5.53 13.55 -14.08
CA SER A 218 4.56 13.58 -15.19
C SER A 218 5.19 13.92 -16.52
N LYS A 219 6.05 14.95 -16.56
CA LYS A 219 6.77 15.32 -17.79
C LYS A 219 7.69 14.19 -18.26
N ALA A 220 8.36 13.50 -17.32
CA ALA A 220 9.24 12.38 -17.65
C ALA A 220 8.47 11.19 -18.26
N VAL A 221 7.24 10.91 -17.80
CA VAL A 221 6.38 9.89 -18.42
C VAL A 221 5.93 10.33 -19.81
N LEU A 222 5.49 11.58 -19.99
CA LEU A 222 4.93 12.07 -21.25
C LEU A 222 5.91 12.16 -22.42
N ILE A 223 7.23 12.27 -22.14
CA ILE A 223 8.26 12.23 -23.19
C ILE A 223 8.61 10.80 -23.64
N SER A 224 8.16 9.78 -22.92
CA SER A 224 8.42 8.39 -23.23
C SER A 224 7.49 7.84 -24.30
N ASN A 225 8.00 6.90 -25.10
CA ASN A 225 7.25 6.16 -26.11
C ASN A 225 6.95 4.71 -25.69
N GLU A 226 7.29 4.33 -24.45
CA GLU A 226 6.95 3.01 -23.90
C GLU A 226 5.43 2.81 -23.83
N GLU A 227 4.97 1.57 -23.94
CA GLU A 227 3.55 1.21 -23.92
C GLU A 227 2.88 1.69 -22.62
N GLU A 228 3.55 1.51 -21.48
CA GLU A 228 3.07 1.93 -20.17
C GLU A 228 2.87 3.46 -20.13
N ALA A 229 3.71 4.23 -20.80
CA ALA A 229 3.59 5.70 -20.84
C ALA A 229 2.41 6.14 -21.70
N ILE A 230 2.19 5.46 -22.82
CA ILE A 230 1.04 5.71 -23.71
C ILE A 230 -0.27 5.41 -22.96
N ALA A 231 -0.32 4.29 -22.23
CA ALA A 231 -1.50 3.86 -21.49
C ALA A 231 -1.95 4.88 -20.43
N VAL A 232 -1.01 5.60 -19.80
CA VAL A 232 -1.31 6.59 -18.75
C VAL A 232 -1.28 8.04 -19.22
N ARG A 233 -1.09 8.30 -20.52
CA ARG A 233 -0.86 9.66 -21.06
C ARG A 233 -1.93 10.67 -20.67
N ALA A 234 -3.21 10.30 -20.83
CA ALA A 234 -4.33 11.19 -20.47
C ALA A 234 -4.32 11.55 -18.98
N TYR A 235 -4.08 10.55 -18.11
CA TYR A 235 -3.98 10.75 -16.67
C TYR A 235 -2.78 11.65 -16.29
N MET A 236 -1.63 11.49 -16.95
CA MET A 236 -0.47 12.36 -16.70
C MET A 236 -0.70 13.81 -17.11
N THR A 237 -1.39 14.02 -18.24
CA THR A 237 -1.79 15.35 -18.67
C THR A 237 -2.76 15.99 -17.68
N ASP A 238 -3.71 15.22 -17.16
CA ASP A 238 -4.64 15.69 -16.13
C ASP A 238 -3.92 16.01 -14.81
N LEU A 239 -2.96 15.17 -14.40
CA LEU A 239 -2.16 15.41 -13.21
C LEU A 239 -1.30 16.67 -13.35
N LEU A 240 -0.77 16.96 -14.54
CA LEU A 240 -0.07 18.22 -14.83
C LEU A 240 -1.00 19.42 -14.71
N ARG A 241 -2.21 19.32 -15.26
CA ARG A 241 -3.24 20.34 -15.12
C ARG A 241 -3.51 20.65 -13.64
N GLY A 242 -3.82 19.64 -12.84
CA GLY A 242 -4.07 19.80 -11.40
C GLY A 242 -2.86 20.34 -10.65
N SER A 243 -1.66 19.84 -10.95
CA SER A 243 -0.44 20.29 -10.27
C SER A 243 -0.14 21.76 -10.57
N HIS A 244 -0.28 22.19 -11.83
CA HIS A 244 -0.09 23.59 -12.20
C HIS A 244 -1.16 24.50 -11.60
N TYR A 245 -2.40 24.02 -11.45
CA TYR A 245 -3.44 24.74 -10.71
C TYR A 245 -3.02 25.04 -9.27
N TYR A 246 -2.58 24.01 -8.53
CA TYR A 246 -2.17 24.18 -7.12
C TYR A 246 -0.88 25.00 -6.96
N LEU A 247 0.00 24.99 -7.97
CA LEU A 247 1.17 25.86 -8.02
C LEU A 247 0.85 27.32 -8.41
N GLY A 248 -0.42 27.66 -8.67
CA GLY A 248 -0.84 29.01 -9.10
C GLY A 248 -0.51 29.34 -10.56
N ASN A 249 -0.07 28.36 -11.35
CA ASN A 249 0.30 28.52 -12.75
C ASN A 249 -0.92 28.32 -13.66
N TYR A 250 -1.93 29.18 -13.54
CA TYR A 250 -3.24 28.98 -14.17
C TYR A 250 -3.21 28.94 -15.70
N ASP A 251 -2.30 29.68 -16.34
CA ASP A 251 -2.14 29.62 -17.81
C ASP A 251 -1.62 28.24 -18.27
N LEU A 252 -0.71 27.63 -17.50
CA LEU A 252 -0.25 26.27 -17.77
C LEU A 252 -1.33 25.23 -17.44
N ALA A 253 -2.10 25.44 -16.38
CA ALA A 253 -3.23 24.57 -16.05
C ALA A 253 -4.27 24.54 -17.19
N GLU A 254 -4.62 25.70 -17.76
CA GLU A 254 -5.53 25.79 -18.91
C GLU A 254 -4.94 25.12 -20.15
N LYS A 255 -3.65 25.37 -20.45
CA LYS A 255 -2.96 24.70 -21.56
C LYS A 255 -3.07 23.17 -21.45
N TYR A 256 -2.79 22.62 -20.26
CA TYR A 256 -2.91 21.17 -20.05
C TYR A 256 -4.37 20.68 -20.05
N ALA A 257 -5.35 21.54 -19.70
CA ALA A 257 -6.76 21.21 -19.88
C ALA A 257 -7.12 21.05 -21.37
N GLU A 258 -6.63 21.92 -22.24
CA GLU A 258 -6.80 21.78 -23.68
C GLU A 258 -6.12 20.52 -24.24
N GLU A 259 -4.92 20.19 -23.75
CA GLU A 259 -4.22 18.96 -24.12
C GLU A 259 -4.99 17.71 -23.64
N TYR A 260 -5.51 17.73 -22.42
CA TYR A 260 -6.32 16.63 -21.87
C TYR A 260 -7.58 16.38 -22.71
N ARG A 261 -8.31 17.45 -23.09
CA ARG A 261 -9.52 17.34 -23.93
C ARG A 261 -9.24 16.77 -25.32
N LYS A 262 -8.01 16.91 -25.84
CA LYS A 262 -7.59 16.23 -27.09
C LYS A 262 -7.38 14.73 -26.89
N CYS A 263 -6.96 14.31 -25.70
CA CYS A 263 -6.79 12.90 -25.36
C CYS A 263 -8.11 12.20 -25.05
N VAL A 264 -9.11 12.92 -24.52
CA VAL A 264 -10.41 12.37 -24.12
C VAL A 264 -11.55 13.19 -24.76
N PRO A 265 -11.86 12.99 -26.05
CA PRO A 265 -12.74 13.90 -26.79
C PRO A 265 -14.23 13.82 -26.45
N SER A 266 -14.67 12.77 -25.74
CA SER A 266 -16.08 12.36 -25.78
C SER A 266 -16.94 12.59 -24.53
N VAL A 267 -16.41 13.10 -23.41
CA VAL A 267 -17.26 13.53 -22.26
C VAL A 267 -16.52 14.63 -21.49
N GLU A 268 -17.19 15.75 -21.17
CA GLU A 268 -16.77 16.63 -20.05
C GLU A 268 -16.88 15.82 -18.76
N GLY A 269 -15.86 15.02 -18.46
CA GLY A 269 -15.82 14.18 -17.26
C GLY A 269 -15.91 15.03 -16.00
N ASP A 270 -16.33 14.42 -14.89
CA ASP A 270 -16.52 15.10 -13.62
C ASP A 270 -15.32 15.96 -13.19
N ASN A 271 -14.11 15.42 -13.34
CA ASN A 271 -12.89 16.13 -13.01
C ASN A 271 -12.61 17.32 -13.95
N ASP A 272 -12.96 17.22 -15.23
CA ASP A 272 -12.80 18.32 -16.19
C ASP A 272 -13.72 19.50 -15.84
N ARG A 273 -14.98 19.21 -15.48
CA ARG A 273 -15.94 20.23 -15.04
C ARG A 273 -15.48 20.92 -13.75
N LEU A 274 -15.05 20.13 -12.76
CA LEU A 274 -14.54 20.64 -11.49
C LEU A 274 -13.31 21.55 -11.68
N LEU A 275 -12.27 21.07 -12.37
CA LEU A 275 -11.05 21.86 -12.58
C LEU A 275 -11.31 23.12 -13.41
N THR A 276 -12.21 23.07 -14.39
CA THR A 276 -12.62 24.26 -15.15
C THR A 276 -13.27 25.31 -14.25
N ALA A 277 -14.18 24.91 -13.36
CA ALA A 277 -14.79 25.81 -12.37
C ALA A 277 -13.73 26.43 -11.45
N MET A 278 -12.82 25.60 -10.93
CA MET A 278 -11.73 26.02 -10.05
C MET A 278 -10.78 27.03 -10.72
N ILE A 279 -10.40 26.80 -11.98
CA ILE A 279 -9.53 27.70 -12.76
C ILE A 279 -10.25 29.04 -13.00
N ASN A 280 -11.52 29.03 -13.42
CA ASN A 280 -12.27 30.27 -13.65
C ASN A 280 -12.45 31.08 -12.36
N ALA A 281 -12.66 30.42 -11.21
CA ALA A 281 -12.70 31.08 -9.90
C ALA A 281 -11.40 31.83 -9.62
N LYS A 282 -10.25 31.15 -9.75
CA LYS A 282 -8.93 31.77 -9.49
C LYS A 282 -8.53 32.84 -10.51
N ARG A 283 -9.16 32.86 -11.70
CA ARG A 283 -9.03 33.92 -12.70
C ARG A 283 -10.00 35.09 -12.50
N GLY A 284 -10.76 35.11 -11.40
CA GLY A 284 -11.68 36.19 -11.06
C GLY A 284 -13.01 36.15 -11.79
N LYS A 285 -13.32 35.09 -12.56
CA LYS A 285 -14.61 34.90 -13.22
C LYS A 285 -15.60 34.22 -12.26
N LEU A 286 -15.91 34.92 -11.17
CA LEU A 286 -16.58 34.34 -10.00
C LEU A 286 -17.99 33.85 -10.30
N ASP A 287 -18.82 34.64 -11.00
CA ASP A 287 -20.20 34.24 -11.34
C ASP A 287 -20.22 33.00 -12.25
N LEU A 288 -19.33 32.96 -13.24
CA LEU A 288 -19.17 31.80 -14.12
C LEU A 288 -18.73 30.56 -13.34
N ALA A 289 -17.80 30.71 -12.39
CA ALA A 289 -17.34 29.60 -11.58
C ALA A 289 -18.46 29.02 -10.71
N VAL A 290 -19.30 29.88 -10.11
CA VAL A 290 -20.49 29.48 -9.34
C VAL A 290 -21.44 28.66 -10.22
N GLU A 291 -21.77 29.14 -11.42
CA GLU A 291 -22.60 28.39 -12.38
C GLU A 291 -21.99 27.03 -12.73
N GLN A 292 -20.67 26.99 -12.95
CA GLN A 292 -19.95 25.77 -13.30
C GLN A 292 -19.90 24.77 -12.14
N PHE A 293 -19.76 25.22 -10.90
CA PHE A 293 -19.85 24.35 -9.71
C PHE A 293 -21.25 23.75 -9.56
N GLU A 294 -22.30 24.56 -9.77
CA GLU A 294 -23.68 24.07 -9.70
C GLU A 294 -23.98 23.05 -10.80
N LYS A 295 -23.56 23.34 -12.04
CA LYS A 295 -23.67 22.39 -13.16
C LYS A 295 -22.90 21.10 -12.86
N SER A 296 -21.71 21.20 -12.28
CA SER A 296 -20.90 20.03 -11.91
C SER A 296 -21.63 19.14 -10.89
N LEU A 297 -22.21 19.73 -9.84
CA LEU A 297 -22.99 19.00 -8.83
C LEU A 297 -24.28 18.37 -9.36
N GLN A 298 -24.86 18.92 -10.42
CA GLN A 298 -26.06 18.37 -11.07
C GLN A 298 -25.74 17.15 -11.94
N LEU A 299 -24.56 17.13 -12.54
CA LEU A 299 -24.18 16.14 -13.56
C LEU A 299 -23.23 15.05 -13.06
N CYS A 300 -22.60 15.25 -11.91
CA CYS A 300 -21.56 14.33 -11.43
C CYS A 300 -22.11 13.02 -10.88
N ASP A 301 -21.26 11.99 -10.90
CA ASP A 301 -21.53 10.77 -10.18
C ASP A 301 -21.59 11.03 -8.68
N GLN A 302 -22.43 10.26 -7.97
CA GLN A 302 -22.61 10.44 -6.52
C GLN A 302 -21.29 10.31 -5.74
N LYS A 303 -20.39 9.43 -6.18
CA LYS A 303 -19.07 9.25 -5.56
C LYS A 303 -18.17 10.47 -5.75
N PHE A 304 -18.38 11.24 -6.81
CA PHE A 304 -17.54 12.40 -7.15
C PHE A 304 -17.93 13.67 -6.39
N VAL A 305 -19.11 13.70 -5.76
CA VAL A 305 -19.60 14.84 -4.95
C VAL A 305 -18.58 15.31 -3.92
N VAL A 306 -17.81 14.40 -3.32
CA VAL A 306 -16.79 14.70 -2.31
C VAL A 306 -15.66 15.60 -2.83
N HIS A 307 -15.37 15.56 -4.12
CA HIS A 307 -14.34 16.41 -4.73
C HIS A 307 -14.87 17.82 -5.02
N ILE A 308 -16.17 17.93 -5.35
CA ILE A 308 -16.77 19.21 -5.76
C ILE A 308 -17.19 20.06 -4.56
N VAL A 309 -17.85 19.46 -3.57
CA VAL A 309 -18.47 20.21 -2.45
C VAL A 309 -17.44 21.01 -1.64
N PRO A 310 -16.29 20.44 -1.23
CA PRO A 310 -15.27 21.20 -0.50
C PRO A 310 -14.71 22.39 -1.28
N GLU A 311 -14.49 22.24 -2.58
CA GLU A 311 -14.03 23.34 -3.44
C GLU A 311 -15.08 24.43 -3.57
N TYR A 312 -16.35 24.05 -3.74
CA TYR A 312 -17.43 25.03 -3.83
C TYR A 312 -17.68 25.75 -2.50
N ILE A 313 -17.60 25.05 -1.37
CA ILE A 313 -17.66 25.67 -0.04
C ILE A 313 -16.51 26.67 0.13
N SER A 314 -15.29 26.32 -0.30
CA SER A 314 -14.13 27.21 -0.24
C SER A 314 -14.37 28.50 -1.05
N LEU A 315 -14.89 28.39 -2.27
CA LEU A 315 -15.29 29.56 -3.08
C LEU A 315 -16.40 30.37 -2.38
N CYS A 316 -17.41 29.72 -1.80
CA CYS A 316 -18.49 30.42 -1.10
C CYS A 316 -17.97 31.19 0.13
N PHE A 317 -16.93 30.71 0.81
CA PHE A 317 -16.27 31.47 1.87
C PHE A 317 -15.58 32.73 1.32
N GLU A 318 -14.85 32.61 0.21
CA GLU A 318 -14.21 33.76 -0.46
C GLU A 318 -15.24 34.83 -0.86
N LEU A 319 -16.44 34.40 -1.26
CA LEU A 319 -17.56 35.28 -1.65
C LEU A 319 -18.43 35.76 -0.48
N GLY A 320 -18.22 35.24 0.74
CA GLY A 320 -19.09 35.53 1.89
C GLY A 320 -20.51 34.95 1.79
N HIS A 321 -20.73 33.95 0.94
CA HIS A 321 -22.03 33.32 0.68
C HIS A 321 -22.40 32.27 1.76
N ILE A 322 -22.53 32.69 3.02
CA ILE A 322 -22.74 31.79 4.18
C ILE A 322 -24.00 30.92 4.05
N ASN A 323 -25.11 31.48 3.56
CA ASN A 323 -26.35 30.72 3.33
C ASN A 323 -26.16 29.61 2.27
N LYS A 324 -25.29 29.83 1.27
CA LYS A 324 -24.99 28.83 0.26
C LYS A 324 -24.19 27.67 0.86
N ILE A 325 -23.24 27.95 1.75
CA ILE A 325 -22.48 26.93 2.48
C ILE A 325 -23.44 26.05 3.29
N GLN A 326 -24.35 26.66 4.05
CA GLN A 326 -25.36 25.91 4.81
C GLN A 326 -26.17 24.97 3.92
N ASN A 327 -26.64 25.47 2.77
CA ASN A 327 -27.40 24.65 1.82
C ASN A 327 -26.58 23.49 1.25
N LEU A 328 -25.29 23.71 0.94
CA LEU A 328 -24.39 22.65 0.47
C LEU A 328 -24.21 21.56 1.52
N LEU A 329 -23.97 21.95 2.78
CA LEU A 329 -23.83 21.01 3.89
C LEU A 329 -25.10 20.16 4.07
N VAL A 330 -26.26 20.80 4.19
CA VAL A 330 -27.56 20.11 4.38
C VAL A 330 -27.88 19.17 3.21
N THR A 331 -27.52 19.56 1.98
CA THR A 331 -27.88 18.79 0.77
C THR A 331 -26.97 17.59 0.53
N TYR A 332 -25.68 17.70 0.86
CA TYR A 332 -24.67 16.74 0.40
C TYR A 332 -23.95 15.98 1.51
N GLU A 333 -24.02 16.40 2.78
CA GLU A 333 -23.32 15.72 3.87
C GLU A 333 -23.64 14.22 3.95
N SER A 334 -24.92 13.85 4.01
CA SER A 334 -25.33 12.44 4.08
C SER A 334 -24.89 11.64 2.85
N LYS A 335 -24.81 12.28 1.67
CA LYS A 335 -24.35 11.64 0.44
C LYS A 335 -22.85 11.37 0.45
N ILE A 336 -22.06 12.27 1.05
CA ILE A 336 -20.61 12.12 1.22
C ILE A 336 -20.34 11.04 2.26
N LEU A 337 -20.97 11.15 3.44
CA LEU A 337 -20.69 10.26 4.58
C LEU A 337 -21.24 8.84 4.40
N ALA A 338 -22.15 8.60 3.45
CA ALA A 338 -22.65 7.26 3.12
C ALA A 338 -21.71 6.44 2.21
N GLN A 339 -20.62 7.02 1.71
CA GLN A 339 -19.73 6.36 0.76
C GLN A 339 -18.49 5.77 1.43
N THR A 340 -17.95 4.71 0.83
CA THR A 340 -16.63 4.17 1.18
C THR A 340 -15.57 4.73 0.23
N TYR A 341 -14.57 5.40 0.79
CA TYR A 341 -13.47 6.01 0.03
C TYR A 341 -12.19 5.18 0.11
N THR A 342 -11.64 4.87 -1.05
CA THR A 342 -10.59 3.86 -1.21
C THR A 342 -9.25 4.43 -1.67
N THR A 343 -9.21 5.72 -2.00
CA THR A 343 -7.98 6.42 -2.37
C THR A 343 -7.59 7.47 -1.34
N PRO A 344 -6.30 7.82 -1.23
CA PRO A 344 -5.86 8.90 -0.36
C PRO A 344 -6.47 10.26 -0.69
N MET A 345 -6.66 10.55 -1.99
CA MET A 345 -7.22 11.82 -2.45
C MET A 345 -8.67 11.98 -1.98
N GLU A 346 -9.50 10.97 -2.18
CA GLU A 346 -10.88 10.97 -1.67
C GLU A 346 -10.94 11.14 -0.15
N ARG A 347 -10.06 10.42 0.58
CA ARG A 347 -9.99 10.55 2.06
C ARG A 347 -9.54 11.94 2.50
N SER A 348 -8.59 12.54 1.79
CA SER A 348 -8.18 13.94 2.00
C SER A 348 -9.34 14.91 1.76
N ASP A 349 -10.18 14.66 0.76
CA ASP A 349 -11.33 15.53 0.47
C ASP A 349 -12.44 15.38 1.50
N VAL A 350 -12.65 14.18 2.06
CA VAL A 350 -13.50 14.00 3.26
C VAL A 350 -12.95 14.76 4.46
N ALA A 351 -11.64 14.65 4.73
CA ALA A 351 -11.00 15.37 5.81
C ALA A 351 -11.16 16.90 5.65
N ARG A 352 -11.01 17.38 4.41
CA ARG A 352 -11.23 18.79 4.06
C ARG A 352 -12.69 19.20 4.21
N PHE A 353 -13.64 18.34 3.83
CA PHE A 353 -15.06 18.57 4.03
C PHE A 353 -15.37 18.82 5.51
N TYR A 354 -14.88 17.94 6.40
CA TYR A 354 -15.02 18.11 7.85
C TYR A 354 -14.40 19.42 8.34
N LYS A 355 -13.17 19.74 7.92
CA LYS A 355 -12.53 21.01 8.29
C LYS A 355 -13.38 22.22 7.87
N LEU A 356 -13.85 22.26 6.62
CA LEU A 356 -14.67 23.37 6.10
C LEU A 356 -16.04 23.46 6.79
N LYS A 357 -16.60 22.32 7.21
CA LYS A 357 -17.81 22.27 8.03
C LYS A 357 -17.54 22.88 9.42
N GLY A 358 -16.38 22.60 10.00
CA GLY A 358 -15.88 23.27 11.21
C GLY A 358 -15.73 24.78 11.02
N ASP A 359 -15.15 25.21 9.90
CA ASP A 359 -15.01 26.64 9.55
C ASP A 359 -16.38 27.34 9.48
N TYR A 360 -17.39 26.65 8.90
CA TYR A 360 -18.76 27.16 8.82
C TYR A 360 -19.37 27.34 10.21
N TYR A 361 -19.31 26.32 11.08
CA TYR A 361 -19.84 26.39 12.43
C TYR A 361 -19.14 27.44 13.28
N SER A 362 -17.82 27.59 13.11
CA SER A 362 -17.07 28.68 13.75
C SER A 362 -17.60 30.05 13.29
N LYS A 363 -17.97 30.19 12.02
CA LYS A 363 -18.48 31.45 11.46
C LYS A 363 -19.87 31.81 11.97
N VAL A 364 -20.74 30.81 12.19
CA VAL A 364 -22.08 31.00 12.77
C VAL A 364 -22.09 30.90 14.30
N ASN A 365 -20.91 30.87 14.93
CA ASN A 365 -20.70 30.85 16.38
C ASN A 365 -21.27 29.61 17.10
N ASP A 366 -21.37 28.47 16.39
CA ASP A 366 -21.66 27.16 16.99
C ASP A 366 -20.33 26.46 17.35
N ILE A 367 -19.81 26.81 18.53
CA ILE A 367 -18.47 26.40 18.98
C ILE A 367 -18.34 24.89 19.17
N ASN A 368 -19.38 24.22 19.67
CA ASN A 368 -19.35 22.78 19.93
C ASN A 368 -19.30 21.99 18.62
N GLN A 369 -20.12 22.36 17.64
CA GLN A 369 -20.07 21.73 16.33
C GLN A 369 -18.75 22.02 15.63
N ALA A 370 -18.26 23.26 15.66
CA ALA A 370 -16.98 23.62 15.06
C ALA A 370 -15.84 22.71 15.55
N VAL A 371 -15.69 22.58 16.87
CA VAL A 371 -14.66 21.72 17.47
C VAL A 371 -14.86 20.26 17.10
N SER A 372 -16.10 19.75 17.16
CA SER A 372 -16.40 18.36 16.80
C SER A 372 -15.98 18.03 15.37
N GLU A 373 -16.25 18.92 14.41
CA GLU A 373 -15.93 18.71 13.00
C GLU A 373 -14.43 18.84 12.72
N TYR A 374 -13.73 19.80 13.36
CA TYR A 374 -12.26 19.87 13.23
C TYR A 374 -11.57 18.61 13.75
N ILE A 375 -12.09 17.97 14.80
CA ILE A 375 -11.54 16.71 15.31
C ILE A 375 -11.74 15.58 14.30
N GLU A 376 -12.89 15.49 13.63
CA GLU A 376 -13.08 14.50 12.56
C GLU A 376 -12.17 14.77 11.36
N GLY A 377 -12.02 16.04 10.97
CA GLY A 377 -11.07 16.44 9.93
C GLY A 377 -9.63 16.06 10.30
N ALA A 378 -9.20 16.36 11.53
CA ALA A 378 -7.87 15.98 12.03
C ALA A 378 -7.66 14.48 11.99
N TYR A 379 -8.62 13.68 12.46
CA TYR A 379 -8.52 12.22 12.44
C TYR A 379 -8.44 11.70 11.00
N ALA A 380 -9.29 12.18 10.11
CA ALA A 380 -9.31 11.75 8.71
C ALA A 380 -7.99 12.09 7.99
N TYR A 381 -7.37 13.24 8.28
CA TYR A 381 -6.03 13.57 7.79
C TYR A 381 -4.94 12.66 8.37
N ALA A 382 -5.00 12.36 9.66
CA ALA A 382 -4.05 11.44 10.30
C ALA A 382 -4.11 10.02 9.71
N CYS A 383 -5.29 9.53 9.33
CA CYS A 383 -5.45 8.22 8.67
C CYS A 383 -4.76 8.11 7.30
N ILE A 384 -4.33 9.23 6.72
CA ILE A 384 -3.58 9.29 5.46
C ILE A 384 -2.21 9.97 5.61
N ASP A 385 -1.69 10.07 6.84
CA ASP A 385 -0.37 10.66 7.12
C ASP A 385 -0.22 12.14 6.65
N ASP A 386 -1.34 12.87 6.57
CA ASP A 386 -1.34 14.31 6.28
C ASP A 386 -1.19 15.12 7.59
N VAL A 387 0.00 14.98 8.18
CA VAL A 387 0.36 15.59 9.47
C VAL A 387 0.18 17.12 9.49
N ASP A 388 0.35 17.78 8.35
CA ASP A 388 0.29 19.25 8.29
C ASP A 388 -1.15 19.73 8.43
N ASN A 389 -2.10 19.11 7.72
CA ASN A 389 -3.52 19.43 7.82
C ASN A 389 -4.17 18.87 9.10
N GLU A 390 -3.69 17.74 9.62
CA GLU A 390 -4.04 17.26 10.96
C GLU A 390 -3.73 18.33 12.02
N ARG A 391 -2.47 18.77 12.08
CA ARG A 391 -2.01 19.77 13.05
C ARG A 391 -2.74 21.09 12.89
N GLU A 392 -3.02 21.50 11.66
CA GLU A 392 -3.80 22.71 11.41
C GLU A 392 -5.21 22.60 11.97
N SER A 393 -5.87 21.45 11.78
CA SER A 393 -7.21 21.20 12.30
C SER A 393 -7.20 21.16 13.84
N LEU A 394 -6.21 20.51 14.45
CA LEU A 394 -6.03 20.52 15.92
C LEU A 394 -5.72 21.93 16.45
N ARG A 395 -4.96 22.75 15.72
CA ARG A 395 -4.72 24.15 16.07
C ARG A 395 -6.02 24.95 16.12
N LEU A 396 -6.94 24.72 15.18
CA LEU A 396 -8.27 25.34 15.18
C LEU A 396 -9.09 24.92 16.41
N VAL A 397 -9.05 23.64 16.79
CA VAL A 397 -9.64 23.13 18.04
C VAL A 397 -9.11 23.91 19.25
N PHE A 398 -7.79 24.05 19.38
CA PHE A 398 -7.19 24.76 20.52
C PHE A 398 -7.49 26.26 20.54
N ASN A 399 -7.57 26.90 19.38
CA ASN A 399 -7.86 28.33 19.31
C ASN A 399 -9.30 28.64 19.72
N ILE A 400 -10.24 27.82 19.27
CA ILE A 400 -11.67 27.98 19.54
C ILE A 400 -12.04 27.45 20.93
N GLY A 401 -11.40 26.38 21.39
CA GLY A 401 -11.63 25.77 22.71
C GLY A 401 -11.23 26.64 23.91
N LYS A 402 -10.58 27.78 23.69
CA LYS A 402 -10.34 28.79 24.73
C LYS A 402 -11.60 29.59 25.09
N LEU A 403 -12.69 29.42 24.34
CA LEU A 403 -13.97 30.08 24.59
C LEU A 403 -14.77 29.33 25.68
N PRO A 404 -15.55 30.02 26.54
CA PRO A 404 -15.99 29.46 27.84
C PRO A 404 -17.09 28.37 27.82
N GLN A 405 -17.37 27.67 26.71
CA GLN A 405 -18.60 26.88 26.56
C GLN A 405 -18.47 25.59 25.73
N LEU A 406 -17.47 24.74 26.03
CA LEU A 406 -17.45 23.39 25.48
C LEU A 406 -18.37 22.46 26.27
N SER A 407 -19.17 21.65 25.55
CA SER A 407 -19.97 20.59 26.17
C SER A 407 -19.09 19.44 26.66
N ALA A 408 -19.61 18.64 27.61
CA ALA A 408 -18.91 17.47 28.13
C ALA A 408 -18.55 16.48 26.99
N ASP A 409 -19.47 16.24 26.06
CA ASP A 409 -19.26 15.33 24.92
C ASP A 409 -18.09 15.78 24.04
N VAL A 410 -17.95 17.09 23.82
CA VAL A 410 -16.84 17.64 23.02
C VAL A 410 -15.51 17.53 23.76
N ILE A 411 -15.49 17.75 25.08
CA ILE A 411 -14.30 17.56 25.92
C ILE A 411 -13.86 16.10 25.91
N GLU A 412 -14.80 15.17 26.01
CA GLU A 412 -14.54 13.74 25.91
C GLU A 412 -13.95 13.39 24.54
N LYS A 413 -14.52 13.93 23.46
CA LYS A 413 -14.03 13.72 22.10
C LYS A 413 -12.58 14.21 21.91
N ILE A 414 -12.23 15.37 22.46
CA ILE A 414 -10.86 15.88 22.47
C ILE A 414 -9.95 14.92 23.25
N SER A 415 -10.37 14.53 24.45
CA SER A 415 -9.57 13.69 25.36
C SER A 415 -9.31 12.29 24.76
N ASN A 416 -10.27 11.77 23.99
CA ASN A 416 -10.19 10.46 23.35
C ASN A 416 -9.58 10.49 21.96
N TYR A 417 -9.13 11.64 21.43
CA TYR A 417 -8.61 11.76 20.07
C TYR A 417 -7.49 10.74 19.79
N TYR A 418 -6.48 10.67 20.66
CA TYR A 418 -5.34 9.76 20.48
C TYR A 418 -5.68 8.29 20.73
N ASN A 419 -6.76 8.00 21.47
CA ASN A 419 -7.23 6.63 21.67
C ASN A 419 -7.76 5.99 20.37
N ARG A 420 -8.02 6.79 19.33
CA ARG A 420 -8.47 6.30 18.02
C ARG A 420 -7.36 5.63 17.19
N PHE A 421 -6.10 5.75 17.61
CA PHE A 421 -4.94 5.17 16.92
C PHE A 421 -4.32 3.97 17.66
N LEU A 422 -4.85 3.62 18.84
CA LEU A 422 -4.49 2.44 19.62
C LEU A 422 -5.35 1.26 19.19
#